data_AF-A0A9N9WGX4-F1
#
_entry.id   AF-A0A9N9WGX4-F1
#
_cell.length_a   1.000
_cell.length_b   1.000
_cell.length_c   1.000
_cell.angle_alpha   90.00
_cell.angle_beta   90.00
_cell.angle_gamma   90.00
#
_symmetry.space_group_name_H-M   'P 1'
#
loop_
_entity.id
_entity.type
_entity.pdbx_description
1 polymer ?
#
loop_
_entity_poly.entity_id
_entity_poly.type
_entity_poly.pdbx_seq_one_letter_code
_entity_poly.pdbx_strand_id
1 'polypeptide(L)'
;MEIATNIERIITNFKKDSAARKTSEYLKTRLDTLNNLWSEFSSNNALLELEEDRKNDYFKKGVFKRIKQIFPEGLQLISNTKPYQVTVDESSGGAEGSNADTKVST
;
A
#
# COMPACT_ATOMS: atom_id res chain seq x y z
N MET A 1 -12.18 16.87 6.59
CA MET A 1 -11.58 16.64 5.26
C MET A 1 -11.21 15.17 5.16
N GLU A 2 -12.04 14.39 4.46
CA GLU A 2 -11.92 12.94 4.38
C GLU A 2 -10.62 12.48 3.68
N ILE A 3 -10.20 13.19 2.63
CA ILE A 3 -9.01 12.87 1.83
C ILE A 3 -7.72 12.91 2.68
N ALA A 4 -7.56 13.94 3.52
CA ALA A 4 -6.43 14.08 4.43
C ALA A 4 -6.32 12.90 5.40
N THR A 5 -7.46 12.49 5.98
CA THR A 5 -7.54 11.34 6.88
C THR A 5 -7.21 10.04 6.15
N ASN A 6 -7.60 9.91 4.88
CA ASN A 6 -7.30 8.72 4.08
C ASN A 6 -5.80 8.58 3.76
N ILE A 7 -5.12 9.69 3.47
CA ILE A 7 -3.64 9.72 3.32
C ILE A 7 -2.98 9.22 4.61
N GLU A 8 -3.37 9.76 5.76
CA GLU A 8 -2.84 9.35 7.07
C GLU A 8 -3.09 7.87 7.37
N ARG A 9 -4.29 7.39 7.07
CA ARG A 9 -4.68 5.98 7.26
C ARG A 9 -3.86 5.05 6.41
N ILE A 10 -3.66 5.35 5.12
CA ILE A 10 -2.84 4.51 4.24
C ILE A 10 -1.43 4.35 4.80
N ILE A 11 -0.80 5.46 5.18
CA ILE A 11 0.57 5.46 5.72
C ILE A 11 0.62 4.70 7.06
N THR A 12 -0.34 4.94 7.94
CA THR A 12 -0.41 4.28 9.26
C THR A 12 -0.65 2.78 9.13
N ASN A 13 -1.58 2.38 8.26
CA ASN A 13 -1.88 0.97 8.01
C ASN A 13 -0.67 0.28 7.39
N PHE A 14 -0.04 0.90 6.40
CA PHE A 14 1.18 0.36 5.77
C PHE A 14 2.29 0.07 6.79
N LYS A 15 2.53 0.99 7.74
CA LYS A 15 3.51 0.81 8.83
C LYS A 15 3.17 -0.40 9.70
N LYS A 16 1.88 -0.66 9.95
CA LYS A 16 1.38 -1.78 10.77
C LYS A 16 1.25 -3.09 9.99
N ASP A 17 1.23 -3.03 8.67
CA ASP A 17 1.03 -4.23 7.85
C ASP A 17 2.23 -5.17 7.92
N SER A 18 1.95 -6.47 8.04
CA SER A 18 2.97 -7.52 8.01
C SER A 18 3.70 -7.54 6.67
N ALA A 19 4.95 -8.01 6.68
CA ALA A 19 5.76 -8.16 5.48
C ALA A 19 5.05 -9.00 4.40
N ALA A 20 4.40 -10.09 4.80
CA ALA A 20 3.69 -11.00 3.89
C ALA A 20 2.60 -10.31 3.03
N ARG A 21 2.00 -9.21 3.51
CA ARG A 21 1.02 -8.44 2.71
C ARG A 21 1.64 -7.49 1.71
N LYS A 22 2.92 -7.12 1.89
CA LYS A 22 3.65 -6.14 1.08
C LYS A 22 4.21 -6.77 -0.19
N THR A 23 3.34 -7.39 -0.98
CA THR A 23 3.68 -7.92 -2.31
C THR A 23 3.91 -6.78 -3.30
N SER A 24 4.48 -7.09 -4.48
CA SER A 24 4.68 -6.08 -5.53
C SER A 24 3.38 -5.36 -5.90
N GLU A 25 2.30 -6.13 -6.11
CA GLU A 25 0.99 -5.58 -6.46
C GLU A 25 0.40 -4.70 -5.34
N TYR A 26 0.56 -5.13 -4.08
CA TYR A 26 0.13 -4.33 -2.93
C TYR A 26 0.86 -2.99 -2.87
N LEU A 27 2.18 -3.00 -3.03
CA LEU A 27 3.01 -1.78 -2.99
C LEU A 27 2.61 -0.82 -4.12
N LYS A 28 2.45 -1.33 -5.34
CA LYS A 28 2.01 -0.55 -6.49
C LYS A 28 0.64 0.08 -6.25
N THR A 29 -0.35 -0.71 -5.85
CA THR A 29 -1.71 -0.22 -5.55
C THR A 29 -1.70 0.87 -4.47
N ARG A 30 -0.85 0.72 -3.44
CA ARG A 30 -0.73 1.71 -2.36
C ARG A 30 -0.09 3.01 -2.84
N LEU A 31 0.96 2.94 -3.67
CA LEU A 31 1.57 4.13 -4.27
C LEU A 31 0.58 4.87 -5.17
N ASP A 32 -0.12 4.15 -6.05
CA ASP A 32 -1.10 4.74 -6.96
C ASP A 32 -2.23 5.44 -6.19
N THR A 33 -2.77 4.76 -5.16
CA THR A 33 -3.81 5.35 -4.30
C THR A 33 -3.30 6.60 -3.58
N LEU A 34 -2.08 6.57 -3.03
CA LEU A 34 -1.51 7.69 -2.29
C LEU A 34 -1.27 8.91 -3.20
N ASN A 35 -0.79 8.68 -4.43
CA ASN A 35 -0.58 9.73 -5.43
C ASN A 35 -1.91 10.35 -5.88
N ASN A 36 -2.94 9.54 -6.13
CA ASN A 36 -4.26 10.03 -6.52
C ASN A 36 -4.88 10.91 -5.43
N LEU A 37 -4.85 10.44 -4.17
CA LEU A 37 -5.35 11.22 -3.03
C LEU A 37 -4.57 12.53 -2.84
N TRP A 38 -3.25 12.52 -3.03
CA TRP A 38 -2.45 13.74 -2.94
C TRP A 38 -2.78 14.73 -4.07
N SER A 39 -2.93 14.26 -5.30
CA SER A 39 -3.33 15.09 -6.44
C SER A 39 -4.65 15.80 -6.17
N GLU A 40 -5.67 15.06 -5.73
CA GLU A 40 -6.97 15.62 -5.38
C GLU A 40 -6.87 16.58 -4.18
N PHE A 41 -6.17 16.17 -3.11
CA PHE A 41 -6.00 17.00 -1.92
C PHE A 41 -5.31 18.33 -2.20
N SER A 42 -4.24 18.30 -2.99
CA SER A 42 -3.48 19.51 -3.36
C SER A 42 -4.27 20.42 -4.28
N SER A 43 -5.06 19.87 -5.21
CA SER A 43 -5.97 20.63 -6.06
C SER A 43 -7.07 21.30 -5.23
N ASN A 44 -7.67 20.56 -4.30
CA ASN A 44 -8.68 21.10 -3.38
C ASN A 44 -8.10 22.20 -2.49
N ASN A 45 -6.87 22.04 -1.99
CA ASN A 45 -6.19 23.11 -1.26
C ASN A 45 -5.99 24.36 -2.12
N ALA A 46 -5.59 24.20 -3.39
CA ALA A 46 -5.40 25.33 -4.29
C ALA A 46 -6.70 26.13 -4.48
N LEU A 47 -7.85 25.44 -4.57
CA LEU A 47 -9.16 26.09 -4.62
C LEU A 47 -9.49 26.79 -3.29
N LEU A 48 -9.26 26.14 -2.16
CA LEU A 48 -9.51 26.71 -0.84
C LEU A 48 -8.65 27.96 -0.55
N GLU A 49 -7.41 28.02 -1.04
CA GLU A 49 -6.56 29.21 -0.88
C GLU A 49 -7.08 30.44 -1.63
N LEU A 50 -8.00 30.26 -2.60
CA LEU A 50 -8.67 31.36 -3.28
C LEU A 50 -9.82 31.95 -2.46
N GLU A 51 -10.27 31.27 -1.41
CA GLU A 51 -11.34 31.78 -0.56
C GLU A 51 -10.81 32.77 0.48
N GLU A 52 -11.54 33.88 0.66
CA GLU A 52 -11.21 34.90 1.65
C GLU A 52 -11.53 34.45 3.09
N ASP A 53 -12.55 33.59 3.27
CA ASP A 53 -12.95 33.12 4.59
C ASP A 53 -12.13 31.92 5.07
N ARG A 54 -11.15 32.20 5.94
CA ARG A 54 -10.29 31.19 6.57
C ARG A 54 -10.83 30.64 7.90
N LYS A 55 -12.11 30.83 8.22
CA LYS A 55 -12.69 30.35 9.50
C LYS A 55 -12.87 28.83 9.57
N ASN A 56 -12.76 28.12 8.45
CA ASN A 56 -12.85 26.67 8.39
C ASN A 56 -11.76 26.00 9.25
N ASP A 57 -12.12 24.94 9.98
CA ASP A 57 -11.23 24.09 10.76
C ASP A 57 -10.02 23.59 9.97
N TYR A 58 -10.14 23.42 8.66
CA TYR A 58 -9.05 23.08 7.76
C TYR A 58 -7.83 24.00 7.93
N PHE A 59 -8.07 25.32 7.93
CA PHE A 59 -7.02 26.32 8.06
C PHE A 59 -6.53 26.42 9.50
N LYS A 60 -7.45 26.46 10.47
CA LYS A 60 -7.11 26.55 11.90
C LYS A 60 -6.24 25.39 12.38
N LYS A 61 -6.52 24.18 11.89
CA LYS A 61 -5.77 22.96 12.25
C LYS A 61 -4.52 22.75 11.39
N GLY A 62 -4.23 23.65 10.44
CA GLY A 62 -3.06 23.55 9.56
C GLY A 62 -3.01 22.25 8.77
N VAL A 63 -4.18 21.74 8.34
CA VAL A 63 -4.30 20.39 7.76
C VAL A 63 -3.41 20.24 6.53
N PHE A 64 -3.38 21.24 5.63
CA PHE A 64 -2.50 21.19 4.45
C PHE A 64 -1.03 21.01 4.83
N LYS A 65 -0.55 21.82 5.77
CA LYS A 65 0.84 21.80 6.23
C LYS A 65 1.20 20.42 6.78
N ARG A 66 0.33 19.85 7.61
CA ARG A 66 0.52 18.50 8.18
C ARG A 66 0.59 17.44 7.09
N ILE A 67 -0.38 17.41 6.18
CA ILE A 67 -0.42 16.40 5.12
C ILE A 67 0.78 16.53 4.15
N LYS A 68 1.18 17.77 3.82
CA LYS A 68 2.36 18.05 2.98
C LYS A 68 3.67 17.54 3.58
N GLN A 69 3.76 17.41 4.91
CA GLN A 69 4.93 16.85 5.58
C GLN A 69 4.93 15.31 5.55
N ILE A 70 3.78 14.68 5.84
CA ILE A 70 3.72 13.21 5.95
C ILE A 70 3.65 12.49 4.61
N PHE A 71 3.10 13.13 3.56
CA PHE A 71 2.91 12.48 2.26
C PHE A 71 4.25 12.02 1.65
N PRO A 72 5.29 12.87 1.55
CA PRO A 72 6.59 12.45 1.04
C PRO A 72 7.23 11.31 1.83
N GLU A 73 7.09 11.33 3.17
CA GLU A 73 7.60 10.26 4.04
C GLU A 73 6.89 8.93 3.75
N GLY A 74 5.56 8.96 3.59
CA GLY A 74 4.76 7.81 3.22
C GLY A 74 5.14 7.24 1.85
N LEU A 75 5.33 8.13 0.87
CA LEU A 75 5.73 7.76 -0.48
C LEU A 75 7.11 7.09 -0.49
N GLN A 76 8.09 7.68 0.18
CA GLN A 76 9.43 7.10 0.29
C GLN A 76 9.41 5.75 1.03
N LEU A 77 8.66 5.65 2.12
CA LEU A 77 8.53 4.41 2.89
C LEU A 77 8.01 3.26 2.02
N ILE A 78 6.94 3.49 1.24
CA ILE A 78 6.36 2.45 0.39
C ILE A 78 7.29 2.13 -0.77
N SER A 79 7.84 3.13 -1.45
CA SER A 79 8.75 2.95 -2.59
C SER A 79 10.05 2.20 -2.23
N ASN A 80 10.58 2.42 -1.02
CA ASN A 80 11.79 1.76 -0.55
C ASN A 80 11.53 0.37 0.05
N THR A 81 10.27 -0.03 0.20
CA THR A 81 9.92 -1.35 0.74
C THR A 81 10.19 -2.41 -0.31
N LYS A 82 11.00 -3.42 0.03
CA LYS A 82 11.20 -4.59 -0.83
C LYS A 82 9.93 -5.44 -0.84
N PRO A 83 9.43 -5.84 -2.02
CA PRO A 83 8.25 -6.70 -2.10
C PRO A 83 8.53 -8.05 -1.47
N TYR A 84 7.59 -8.53 -0.66
CA TYR A 84 7.63 -9.89 -0.15
C TYR A 84 7.58 -10.87 -1.31
N GLN A 85 8.61 -11.71 -1.40
CA GLN A 85 8.67 -12.83 -2.34
C GLN A 85 7.99 -14.01 -1.66
N VAL A 86 6.97 -14.56 -2.30
CA VAL A 86 6.40 -15.83 -1.85
C VAL A 86 7.44 -16.89 -2.18
N THR A 87 8.16 -17.38 -1.17
CA THR A 87 8.90 -18.62 -1.30
C THR A 87 7.88 -19.74 -1.37
N VAL A 88 7.67 -20.29 -2.57
CA VAL A 88 7.00 -21.57 -2.70
C VAL A 88 7.91 -22.62 -2.07
N ASP A 89 7.62 -22.99 -0.83
CA ASP A 89 8.18 -24.20 -0.23
C ASP A 89 7.59 -25.40 -0.98
N GLU A 90 8.26 -25.82 -2.06
CA GLU A 90 8.13 -27.14 -2.64
C GLU A 90 8.73 -28.16 -1.65
N SER A 91 7.98 -28.52 -0.61
CA SER A 91 8.28 -29.68 0.23
C SER A 91 7.06 -30.14 1.03
N SER A 92 6.20 -30.90 0.35
CA SER A 92 5.41 -32.03 0.89
C SER A 92 4.83 -32.76 -0.34
N GLY A 93 5.33 -33.89 -0.82
CA GLY A 93 5.60 -35.12 -0.09
C GLY A 93 4.45 -36.10 -0.38
N GLY A 94 4.67 -37.04 -1.30
CA GLY A 94 3.68 -38.05 -1.70
C GLY A 94 4.22 -39.03 -2.76
N ALA A 95 5.37 -39.64 -2.47
CA ALA A 95 5.76 -40.88 -3.13
C ALA A 95 5.06 -42.04 -2.41
N GLU A 96 4.07 -42.66 -3.02
CA GLU A 96 3.63 -44.02 -2.70
C GLU A 96 3.60 -44.82 -4.00
N GLY A 97 4.48 -45.83 -4.04
CA GLY A 97 4.53 -46.79 -5.12
C GLY A 97 3.35 -47.75 -5.08
N SER A 98 3.07 -48.34 -6.24
CA SER A 98 2.46 -49.66 -6.32
C SER A 98 3.04 -50.37 -7.53
N ASN A 99 3.99 -51.25 -7.24
CA ASN A 99 4.37 -52.35 -8.10
C ASN A 99 3.13 -53.20 -8.39
N ALA A 100 2.91 -53.52 -9.66
CA ALA A 100 2.20 -54.73 -10.06
C ALA A 100 2.86 -55.28 -11.33
N ASP A 101 3.73 -56.26 -11.09
CA ASP A 101 4.19 -57.28 -12.02
C ASP A 101 3.10 -57.72 -13.00
N THR A 102 3.45 -57.85 -14.29
CA THR A 102 3.06 -59.02 -15.10
C THR A 102 4.09 -59.27 -16.21
N LYS A 103 5.06 -60.15 -15.89
CA LYS A 103 5.43 -61.37 -16.64
C LYS A 103 5.74 -61.29 -18.16
N VAL A 104 7.05 -61.23 -18.44
CA VAL A 104 7.89 -62.06 -19.34
C VAL A 104 7.28 -62.69 -20.62
N SER A 105 7.88 -62.27 -21.75
CA SER A 105 8.40 -62.98 -22.93
C SER A 105 7.85 -64.34 -23.36
N THR A 106 7.54 -64.49 -24.66
CA THR A 106 8.46 -65.04 -25.70
C THR A 106 7.90 -64.70 -27.08
#